data_AF-A0A134BHK7-F1
#
_entry.id   AF-A0A134BHK7-F1
#
_cell.length_a   1.000
_cell.length_b   1.000
_cell.length_c   1.000
_cell.angle_alpha   90.00
_cell.angle_beta   90.00
_cell.angle_gamma   90.00
#
_symmetry.space_group_name_H-M   'P 1'
#
loop_
_entity.id
_entity.type
_entity.pdbx_description
1 polymer ?
#
loop_
_entity_poly.entity_id
_entity_poly.type
_entity_poly.pdbx_seq_one_letter_code
_entity_poly.pdbx_strand_id
1 'polypeptide(L)'
;MLLHGLSESLMGRFEEIRMSHWSYPEMRDAFGYSLEQYIFFVGYPGSASLIKNEERWRAYVHSTIVDATINKDILYNSVVNKPALLRQTFELGASYSGEIVSLTKMIGNLQDAGVT
;
A
#
# COMPACT_ATOMS: atom_id res chain seq x y z
N MET A 1 13.30 -5.54 3.53
CA MET A 1 13.89 -6.66 2.74
C MET A 1 12.83 -7.10 1.71
N LEU A 2 12.52 -6.25 0.72
CA LEU A 2 11.45 -6.47 -0.28
C LEU A 2 11.88 -6.10 -1.73
N LEU A 3 13.10 -5.59 -1.92
CA LEU A 3 13.63 -5.11 -3.21
C LEU A 3 14.99 -5.76 -3.51
N HIS A 4 15.10 -7.07 -3.32
CA HIS A 4 16.35 -7.79 -3.62
C HIS A 4 16.35 -8.16 -5.12
N GLY A 5 17.23 -7.53 -5.90
CA GLY A 5 17.39 -7.79 -7.34
C GLY A 5 17.87 -6.60 -8.15
N LEU A 6 17.54 -5.36 -7.74
CA LEU A 6 18.02 -4.14 -8.41
C LEU A 6 19.43 -3.71 -7.96
N SER A 7 19.93 -4.24 -6.85
CA SER A 7 21.20 -3.77 -6.26
C SER A 7 22.44 -4.29 -6.99
N GLU A 8 22.42 -5.50 -7.56
CA GLU A 8 23.64 -6.13 -8.08
C GLU A 8 24.16 -5.47 -9.37
N SER A 9 23.30 -4.99 -10.27
CA SER A 9 23.76 -4.37 -11.52
C SER A 9 24.06 -2.86 -11.41
N LEU A 10 23.72 -2.23 -10.28
CA LEU A 10 23.77 -0.76 -10.11
C LEU A 10 24.78 -0.30 -9.04
N MET A 11 25.38 -1.23 -8.29
CA MET A 11 26.33 -0.91 -7.22
C MET A 11 27.51 -0.07 -7.73
N GLY A 12 27.64 1.15 -7.17
CA GLY A 12 28.79 2.05 -7.39
C GLY A 12 28.74 2.93 -8.64
N ARG A 13 27.70 2.83 -9.48
CA ARG A 13 27.56 3.66 -10.71
C ARG A 13 26.41 4.65 -10.67
N PHE A 14 25.51 4.52 -9.71
CA PHE A 14 24.30 5.32 -9.59
C PHE A 14 24.03 5.67 -8.13
N GLU A 15 23.38 6.81 -7.92
CA GLU A 15 22.83 7.21 -6.63
C GLU A 15 21.40 6.67 -6.50
N GLU A 16 21.11 5.99 -5.39
CA GLU A 16 19.76 5.55 -5.07
C GLU A 16 18.96 6.75 -4.54
N ILE A 17 18.10 7.34 -5.38
CA ILE A 17 17.15 8.35 -4.93
C ILE A 17 15.87 7.64 -4.47
N ARG A 18 15.64 7.62 -3.16
CA ARG A 18 14.40 7.09 -2.59
C ARG A 18 13.29 8.12 -2.71
N MET A 19 12.32 7.83 -3.58
CA MET A 19 11.10 8.62 -3.67
C MET A 19 10.05 8.08 -2.67
N SER A 20 9.88 8.76 -1.55
CA SER A 20 8.81 8.47 -0.59
C SER A 20 7.49 9.13 -1.01
N HIS A 21 6.44 8.89 -0.22
CA HIS A 21 5.31 9.82 -0.16
C HIS A 21 5.83 11.23 0.12
N TRP A 22 5.20 12.22 -0.52
CA TRP A 22 5.53 13.62 -0.36
C TRP A 22 5.04 14.12 0.99
N SER A 23 5.81 15.02 1.58
CA SER A 23 5.47 15.70 2.82
C SER A 23 4.29 16.67 2.61
N TYR A 24 3.68 17.12 3.71
CA TYR A 24 2.61 18.11 3.65
C TYR A 24 3.03 19.41 2.94
N PRO A 25 4.20 20.03 3.23
CA PRO A 25 4.66 21.21 2.51
C PRO A 25 4.72 20.99 0.99
N GLU A 26 5.28 19.86 0.54
CA GLU A 26 5.38 19.54 -0.89
C GLU A 26 3.98 19.41 -1.54
N MET A 27 3.05 18.72 -0.86
CA MET A 27 1.69 18.55 -1.36
C MET A 27 0.89 19.86 -1.38
N ARG A 28 1.07 20.70 -0.36
CA ARG A 28 0.46 22.04 -0.31
C ARG A 28 1.00 22.91 -1.44
N ASP A 29 2.32 22.97 -1.62
CA ASP A 29 2.96 23.89 -2.56
C ASP A 29 2.73 23.46 -4.01
N ALA A 30 2.69 22.15 -4.30
CA ALA A 30 2.48 21.63 -5.65
C ALA A 30 1.01 21.45 -6.03
N PHE A 31 0.15 21.05 -5.09
CA PHE A 31 -1.24 20.65 -5.38
C PHE A 31 -2.30 21.44 -4.60
N GLY A 32 -1.90 22.35 -3.71
CA GLY A 32 -2.82 23.17 -2.95
C GLY A 32 -3.59 22.41 -1.87
N TYR A 33 -3.05 21.28 -1.40
CA TYR A 33 -3.68 20.51 -0.32
C TYR A 33 -3.85 21.34 0.94
N SER A 34 -5.05 21.28 1.54
CA SER A 34 -5.23 21.65 2.95
C SER A 34 -4.65 20.58 3.87
N LEU A 35 -4.46 20.92 5.15
CA LEU A 35 -3.98 19.96 6.13
C LEU A 35 -4.94 18.77 6.29
N GLU A 36 -6.24 19.04 6.29
CA GLU A 36 -7.29 18.03 6.40
C GLU A 36 -7.28 17.09 5.20
N GLN A 37 -7.12 17.64 3.99
CA GLN A 37 -6.96 16.84 2.78
C GLN A 37 -5.70 15.98 2.83
N TYR A 38 -4.59 16.52 3.33
CA TYR A 38 -3.36 15.75 3.48
C TYR A 38 -3.49 14.62 4.50
N ILE A 39 -4.13 14.86 5.64
CA ILE A 39 -4.36 13.83 6.67
C ILE A 39 -5.24 12.70 6.11
N PHE A 40 -6.26 13.03 5.30
CA PHE A 40 -7.19 12.03 4.77
C PHE A 40 -6.68 11.31 3.52
N PHE A 41 -6.19 12.06 2.52
CA PHE A 41 -5.78 11.53 1.22
C PHE A 41 -4.29 11.16 1.14
N VAL A 42 -3.50 11.53 2.16
CA VAL A 42 -2.06 11.26 2.26
C VAL A 42 -1.25 11.99 1.17
N GLY A 43 0.08 12.02 1.34
CA GLY A 43 1.00 12.64 0.40
C GLY A 43 1.38 11.76 -0.79
N TYR A 44 0.41 11.26 -1.56
CA TYR A 44 0.69 10.52 -2.80
C TYR A 44 0.41 11.37 -4.04
N PRO A 45 1.46 11.93 -4.70
CA PRO A 45 1.28 12.87 -5.82
C PRO A 45 0.48 12.30 -6.99
N GLY A 46 0.65 11.01 -7.29
CA GLY A 46 -0.05 10.35 -8.38
C GLY A 46 -1.57 10.36 -8.24
N SER A 47 -2.09 10.52 -7.01
CA SER A 47 -3.53 10.59 -6.74
C SER A 47 -4.05 12.01 -6.50
N ALA A 48 -3.16 13.02 -6.49
CA ALA A 48 -3.49 14.36 -6.00
C ALA A 48 -4.60 15.06 -6.80
N SER A 49 -4.67 14.83 -8.11
CA SER A 49 -5.71 15.38 -8.97
C SER A 49 -7.10 14.74 -8.76
N LEU A 50 -7.16 13.60 -8.07
CA LEU A 50 -8.37 12.80 -7.92
C LEU A 50 -9.17 13.12 -6.66
N ILE A 51 -8.63 13.88 -5.70
CA ILE A 51 -9.26 14.08 -4.38
C ILE A 51 -10.63 14.76 -4.43
N LYS A 52 -10.98 15.42 -5.54
CA LYS A 52 -12.31 16.01 -5.76
C LYS A 52 -13.39 14.95 -6.03
N ASN A 53 -12.99 13.72 -6.33
CA ASN A 53 -13.87 12.57 -6.50
C ASN A 53 -13.29 11.41 -5.68
N GLU A 54 -13.77 11.29 -4.44
CA GLU A 54 -13.26 10.32 -3.49
C GLU A 54 -13.39 8.86 -3.99
N GLU A 55 -14.49 8.52 -4.67
CA GLU A 55 -14.69 7.19 -5.24
C GLU A 55 -13.61 6.86 -6.26
N ARG A 56 -13.31 7.80 -7.16
CA ARG A 56 -12.24 7.67 -8.15
C ARG A 56 -10.86 7.61 -7.50
N TRP A 57 -10.61 8.44 -6.49
CA TRP A 57 -9.36 8.40 -5.72
C TRP A 57 -9.16 7.03 -5.06
N ARG A 58 -10.21 6.50 -4.41
CA ARG A 58 -10.19 5.19 -3.74
C ARG A 58 -9.91 4.06 -4.73
N ALA A 59 -10.59 4.06 -5.88
CA ALA A 59 -10.36 3.08 -6.94
C ALA A 59 -8.92 3.16 -7.49
N TYR A 60 -8.37 4.37 -7.62
CA TYR A 60 -6.99 4.56 -8.05
C TYR A 60 -5.98 4.04 -7.03
N VAL A 61 -6.13 4.39 -5.75
CA VAL A 61 -5.25 3.89 -4.67
C VAL A 61 -5.31 2.37 -4.56
N HIS A 62 -6.51 1.78 -4.63
CA HIS A 62 -6.67 0.33 -4.59
C HIS A 62 -5.94 -0.35 -5.75
N SER A 63 -6.16 0.10 -6.98
CA SER A 63 -5.59 -0.55 -8.17
C SER A 63 -4.08 -0.35 -8.33
N THR A 64 -3.57 0.84 -8.01
CA THR A 64 -2.16 1.21 -8.27
C THR A 64 -1.21 0.92 -7.12
N ILE A 65 -1.71 0.87 -5.88
CA ILE A 65 -0.89 0.63 -4.70
C ILE A 65 -1.21 -0.74 -4.12
N VAL A 66 -2.46 -0.98 -3.72
CA VAL A 66 -2.85 -2.20 -3.01
C VAL A 66 -2.74 -3.43 -3.91
N ASP A 67 -3.45 -3.44 -5.04
CA ASP A 67 -3.47 -4.58 -5.95
C ASP A 67 -2.11 -4.82 -6.61
N ALA A 68 -1.41 -3.74 -6.99
CA ALA A 68 -0.07 -3.84 -7.55
C ALA A 68 0.90 -4.52 -6.55
N THR A 69 0.84 -4.12 -5.28
CA THR A 69 1.75 -4.66 -4.26
C THR A 69 1.37 -6.09 -3.84
N ILE A 70 0.12 -6.31 -3.45
CA ILE A 70 -0.34 -7.57 -2.86
C ILE A 70 -0.54 -8.66 -3.91
N ASN A 71 -1.06 -8.31 -5.09
CA ASN A 71 -1.45 -9.31 -6.10
C ASN A 71 -0.41 -9.52 -7.19
N LYS A 72 0.57 -8.61 -7.33
CA LYS A 72 1.62 -8.72 -8.34
C LYS A 72 2.99 -8.75 -7.70
N ASP A 73 3.45 -7.61 -7.18
CA ASP A 73 4.88 -7.41 -6.89
C ASP A 73 5.41 -8.34 -5.81
N ILE A 74 4.65 -8.61 -4.75
CA ILE A 74 5.05 -9.56 -3.72
C ILE A 74 5.12 -11.00 -4.27
N LEU A 75 4.20 -11.37 -5.16
CA LEU A 75 4.17 -12.71 -5.76
C LEU A 75 5.29 -12.92 -6.79
N TYR A 76 5.73 -11.85 -7.46
CA TYR A 76 6.87 -11.91 -8.38
C TYR A 76 8.22 -11.93 -7.66
N ASN A 77 8.34 -11.25 -6.51
CA ASN A 77 9.62 -11.06 -5.81
C ASN A 77 9.80 -11.94 -4.57
N SER A 78 8.79 -12.74 -4.19
CA SER A 78 8.84 -13.61 -3.01
C SER A 78 7.96 -14.84 -3.18
N VAL A 79 8.45 -16.00 -2.70
CA VAL A 79 7.66 -17.23 -2.70
C VAL A 79 6.61 -17.16 -1.60
N VAL A 80 5.36 -16.90 -1.98
CA VAL A 80 4.20 -16.89 -1.06
C VAL A 80 3.41 -18.18 -1.23
N ASN A 81 3.48 -19.06 -0.22
CA ASN A 81 2.83 -20.38 -0.27
C ASN A 81 1.30 -20.32 -0.25
N LYS A 82 0.71 -19.28 0.33
CA LYS A 82 -0.75 -19.10 0.43
C LYS A 82 -1.18 -17.67 0.07
N PRO A 83 -1.18 -17.30 -1.23
CA PRO A 83 -1.50 -15.94 -1.67
C PRO A 83 -2.88 -15.44 -1.24
N ALA A 84 -3.89 -16.32 -1.27
CA ALA A 84 -5.25 -15.99 -0.82
C ALA A 84 -5.30 -15.64 0.67
N LEU A 85 -4.59 -16.39 1.51
CA LEU A 85 -4.50 -16.12 2.95
C LEU A 85 -3.77 -14.81 3.23
N LEU A 86 -2.71 -14.50 2.47
CA LEU A 86 -2.02 -13.22 2.57
C LEU A 86 -2.97 -12.06 2.26
N ARG A 87 -3.74 -12.15 1.17
CA ARG A 87 -4.73 -11.12 0.80
C ARG A 87 -5.77 -10.92 1.90
N GLN A 88 -6.38 -12.01 2.41
CA GLN A 88 -7.38 -11.91 3.48
C GLN A 88 -6.79 -11.31 4.77
N THR A 89 -5.55 -11.68 5.11
CA THR A 89 -4.86 -11.13 6.28
C THR A 89 -4.64 -9.63 6.12
N PHE A 90 -4.23 -9.19 4.92
CA PHE A 90 -4.10 -7.77 4.60
C PHE A 90 -5.45 -7.04 4.70
N GLU A 91 -6.52 -7.59 4.12
CA GLU A 91 -7.86 -6.99 4.16
C GLU A 91 -8.39 -6.84 5.59
N LEU A 92 -8.23 -7.87 6.43
CA LEU A 92 -8.58 -7.80 7.86
C LEU A 92 -7.73 -6.74 8.58
N GLY A 93 -6.42 -6.73 8.36
CA GLY A 93 -5.52 -5.75 8.98
C GLY A 93 -5.85 -4.30 8.57
N ALA A 94 -6.20 -4.08 7.29
CA ALA A 94 -6.60 -2.79 6.79
C ALA A 94 -7.96 -2.35 7.34
N SER A 95 -8.92 -3.28 7.49
CA SER A 95 -10.26 -3.00 8.00
C SER A 95 -10.28 -2.61 9.48
N TYR A 96 -9.34 -3.14 10.26
CA TYR A 96 -9.19 -2.83 11.69
C TYR A 96 -8.01 -1.88 11.96
N SER A 97 -7.65 -1.05 10.99
CA SER A 97 -6.54 -0.10 11.14
C SER A 97 -6.80 0.84 12.33
N GLY A 98 -5.87 0.86 13.29
CA GLY A 98 -5.99 1.67 14.52
C GLY A 98 -6.67 0.97 15.69
N GLU A 99 -7.09 -0.28 15.55
CA GLU A 99 -7.71 -1.07 16.62
C GLU A 99 -6.80 -2.16 17.19
N ILE A 100 -6.99 -2.52 18.47
CA ILE A 100 -6.39 -3.72 19.06
C ILE A 100 -7.32 -4.90 18.78
N VAL A 101 -6.86 -5.84 17.97
CA VAL A 101 -7.65 -7.01 17.57
C VAL A 101 -7.08 -8.29 18.18
N SER A 102 -7.98 -9.12 18.72
CA SER A 102 -7.60 -10.47 19.19
C SER A 102 -7.13 -11.34 18.04
N LEU A 103 -5.94 -11.93 18.18
CA LEU A 103 -5.38 -12.87 17.21
C LEU A 103 -6.30 -14.08 16.99
N THR A 104 -6.94 -14.60 18.05
CA THR A 104 -7.88 -15.72 17.95
C THR A 104 -9.09 -15.38 17.08
N LYS A 105 -9.61 -14.15 17.19
CA LYS A 105 -10.71 -13.67 16.35
C LYS A 105 -10.28 -13.51 14.89
N MET A 106 -9.07 -13.01 14.64
CA MET A 106 -8.52 -12.95 13.28
C MET A 106 -8.35 -14.34 12.68
N ILE A 107 -7.80 -15.28 13.44
CA ILE A 107 -7.62 -16.67 13.00
C ILE A 107 -8.97 -17.31 12.63
N GLY A 108 -10.05 -17.08 13.40
CA GLY A 108 -11.38 -17.58 13.04
C GLY A 108 -11.84 -17.11 11.66
N ASN A 109 -11.74 -15.81 11.37
CA ASN A 109 -12.09 -15.24 10.06
C ASN A 109 -11.19 -15.76 8.92
N LEU A 110 -9.91 -16.03 9.22
CA LEU A 110 -8.95 -16.55 8.25
C LEU A 110 -9.11 -18.07 7.99
N GLN A 111 -9.67 -18.83 8.93
CA GLN A 111 -9.93 -20.26 8.78
C GLN A 111 -11.23 -20.55 8.02
N ASP A 112 -12.27 -19.76 8.24
CA ASP A 112 -13.56 -19.90 7.54
C ASP A 112 -13.45 -19.68 6.02
N ALA A 113 -12.40 -19.02 5.57
CA ALA A 113 -12.18 -18.69 4.17
C ALA A 113 -11.15 -19.60 3.46
N GLY A 114 -10.77 -20.74 4.06
CA GLY A 114 -9.65 -21.56 3.58
C GLY A 114 -9.72 -23.07 3.84
N VAL A 115 -10.74 -23.76 3.30
CA VAL A 115 -10.58 -25.10 2.69
C VAL A 115 -11.50 -25.22 1.47
N THR A 116 -11.02 -24.73 0.31
CA THR A 116 -11.31 -25.24 -1.05
C THR A 116 -10.18 -24.85 -1.96
#